data_AF-D5ANU6-F1
#
_entry.id   AF-D5ANU6-F1
#
_cell.length_a   1.000
_cell.length_b   1.000
_cell.length_c   1.000
_cell.angle_alpha   90.00
_cell.angle_beta   90.00
_cell.angle_gamma   90.00
#
_symmetry.space_group_name_H-M   'P 1'
#
loop_
_entity.id
_entity.type
_entity.pdbx_description
1 polymer ?
#
loop_
_entity_poly.entity_id
_entity_poly.type
_entity_poly.pdbx_seq_one_letter_code
_entity_poly.pdbx_strand_id
1 'polypeptide(L)' 'MKRPNPLSPDQMTPAERRAELCGLLALGLVRLMQRQQDEPQDEPTDDTREIHLHYPADRCRHATQ' A
#
# COMPACT_ATOMS: atom_id res chain seq x y z
N MET A 1 14.85 5.92 -4.04
CA MET A 1 15.72 6.53 -3.01
C MET A 1 15.57 5.73 -1.72
N LYS A 2 16.67 5.26 -1.11
CA LYS A 2 16.63 4.64 0.23
C LYS A 2 16.27 5.75 1.22
N ARG A 3 15.04 5.72 1.76
CA ARG A 3 14.71 6.55 2.92
C ARG A 3 15.41 5.92 4.13
N PRO A 4 16.26 6.64 4.87
CA PRO A 4 16.72 6.14 6.16
C PRO A 4 15.51 5.88 7.05
N ASN A 5 15.58 4.90 7.96
CA ASN A 5 14.52 4.67 8.92
C ASN A 5 14.21 5.99 9.64
N PRO A 6 12.92 6.37 9.75
CA PRO A 6 12.57 7.67 10.32
C PRO A 6 13.10 7.76 11.75
N LEU A 7 13.62 8.95 12.10
CA LEU A 7 13.97 9.29 13.48
C LEU A 7 12.74 9.09 14.38
N SER A 8 12.97 8.80 15.66
CA SER A 8 11.86 8.75 16.61
C SER A 8 11.08 10.06 16.54
N PRO A 9 9.72 10.06 16.54
CA PRO A 9 8.93 11.28 16.45
C PRO A 9 9.32 12.33 17.49
N ASP A 10 9.77 11.91 18.67
CA ASP A 10 10.21 12.78 19.77
C ASP A 10 11.50 13.56 19.46
N GLN A 11 12.24 13.13 18.43
CA GLN A 11 13.46 13.78 17.95
C GLN A 11 13.21 14.66 16.72
N MET A 12 11.95 14.73 16.23
CA MET A 12 11.60 15.51 15.05
C MET A 12 11.12 16.90 15.44
N THR A 13 11.51 17.90 14.66
CA THR A 13 10.85 19.20 14.70
C THR A 13 9.39 19.07 14.26
N PRO A 14 8.49 20.00 14.67
CA PRO A 14 7.12 20.00 14.20
C PRO A 14 6.98 20.04 12.68
N ALA A 15 7.92 20.68 11.98
CA ALA A 15 7.93 20.76 10.52
C ALA A 15 8.24 19.41 9.87
N GLU A 16 9.27 18.72 10.35
CA GLU A 16 9.66 17.40 9.85
C GLU A 16 8.56 16.36 10.09
N ARG A 17 7.91 16.39 11.27
CA ARG A 17 6.80 15.49 11.57
C ARG A 17 5.63 15.68 10.60
N ARG A 18 5.28 16.93 10.29
CA ARG A 18 4.24 17.24 9.28
C ARG A 18 4.64 16.77 7.89
N ALA A 19 5.89 17.01 7.48
CA ALA A 19 6.38 16.57 6.18
C ALA A 19 6.30 15.04 6.04
N GLU A 20 6.68 14.29 7.09
CA GLU A 20 6.62 12.84 7.08
C GLU A 20 5.18 12.32 7.03
N LEU A 21 4.28 12.91 7.83
CA LEU A 21 2.85 12.58 7.78
C LEU A 21 2.25 12.84 6.40
N CYS A 22 2.51 14.01 5.80
CA CYS A 22 2.03 14.32 4.45
C CYS A 22 2.58 13.32 3.42
N GLY A 23 3.86 12.92 3.55
CA GLY A 23 4.45 11.92 2.67
C GLY A 23 3.80 10.54 2.78
N LEU A 24 3.48 10.09 3.99
CA LEU A 24 2.75 8.82 4.21
C LEU A 24 1.34 8.86 3.64
N LEU A 25 0.62 9.96 3.87
CA LEU A 25 -0.74 10.15 3.34
C LEU A 25 -0.76 10.18 1.82
N ALA A 26 0.16 10.91 1.18
CA ALA A 26 0.27 10.95 -0.27
C ALA A 26 0.58 9.57 -0.85
N LEU A 27 1.51 8.82 -0.24
CA LEU A 27 1.81 7.45 -0.66
C LEU A 27 0.61 6.51 -0.50
N GLY A 28 -0.14 6.64 0.59
CA GLY A 28 -1.38 5.91 0.81
C GLY A 28 -2.42 6.19 -0.27
N LEU A 29 -2.61 7.47 -0.63
CA LEU A 29 -3.54 7.89 -1.67
C LEU A 29 -3.15 7.33 -3.05
N VAL A 30 -1.86 7.43 -3.43
CA VAL A 30 -1.38 6.88 -4.70
C VAL A 30 -1.63 5.36 -4.78
N ARG A 31 -1.35 4.62 -3.71
CA ARG A 31 -1.60 3.18 -3.65
C ARG A 31 -3.08 2.84 -3.70
N LEU A 32 -3.93 3.64 -3.08
CA LEU A 32 -5.38 3.45 -3.13
C LEU A 32 -5.90 3.63 -4.56
N MET A 33 -5.47 4.70 -5.23
CA MET A 33 -5.85 4.97 -6.62
C MET A 33 -5.39 3.86 -7.56
N GLN A 34 -4.16 3.35 -7.39
CA GLN A 34 -3.65 2.22 -8.17
C GLN A 34 -4.52 0.97 -7.99
N ARG A 35 -4.88 0.63 -6.75
CA ARG A 35 -5.77 -0.52 -6.48
C ARG A 35 -7.15 -0.38 -7.13
N GLN A 36 -7.72 0.82 -7.13
CA GLN A 36 -9.00 1.09 -7.79
C GLN A 36 -8.90 0.99 -9.32
N GLN A 37 -7.71 1.22 -9.89
CA GLN A 37 -7.47 1.11 -11.33
C GLN A 37 -7.13 -0.31 -11.76
N ASP A 38 -6.49 -1.09 -10.89
CA ASP A 38 -6.10 -2.48 -11.11
C ASP A 38 -7.22 -3.48 -10.79
N GLU A 39 -8.38 -3.02 -10.31
CA GLU A 39 -9.57 -3.84 -10.11
C GLU A 39 -10.12 -4.25 -11.49
N PRO A 40 -10.04 -5.54 -11.89
CA PRO A 40 -10.52 -5.98 -13.19
C PRO A 40 -12.04 -5.79 -13.23
N GLN A 41 -12.55 -5.19 -14.31
CA GLN A 41 -13.99 -4.98 -14.56
C GLN A 41 -14.80 -6.29 -14.63
N ASP A 42 -14.14 -7.45 -14.54
CA ASP A 42 -14.71 -8.79 -14.73
C ASP A 42 -14.78 -9.66 -13.45
N GLU A 43 -14.31 -9.18 -12.29
CA GLU A 43 -14.49 -9.93 -11.03
C GLU A 43 -15.73 -9.40 -10.28
N PRO A 44 -16.71 -10.25 -9.94
CA PRO A 44 -17.87 -9.83 -9.17
C PRO A 44 -17.36 -9.38 -7.79
N THR A 45 -17.44 -8.08 -7.54
CA THR A 45 -17.11 -7.48 -6.25
C THR A 45 -18.02 -8.10 -5.20
N ASP A 46 -17.50 -9.09 -4.46
CA ASP A 46 -18.09 -9.45 -3.19
C ASP A 46 -17.90 -8.23 -2.29
N ASP A 47 -18.98 -7.50 -2.06
CA ASP A 47 -19.06 -6.26 -1.26
C ASP A 47 -18.65 -6.49 0.22
N THR A 48 -18.31 -7.74 0.54
CA THR A 48 -17.71 -8.17 1.79
C THR A 48 -16.21 -7.87 1.75
N ARG A 49 -15.77 -6.87 2.52
CA ARG A 49 -14.36 -6.50 2.77
C ARG A 49 -13.54 -7.63 3.42
N GLU A 50 -13.51 -8.82 2.84
CA GLU A 50 -12.67 -9.90 3.31
C GLU A 50 -11.29 -9.77 2.64
N ILE A 51 -10.24 -9.83 3.47
CA ILE A 51 -8.89 -9.96 2.95
C ILE A 51 -8.80 -11.37 2.38
N HIS A 52 -8.97 -11.52 1.07
CA HIS A 52 -8.87 -12.82 0.41
C HIS A 52 -7.48 -13.42 0.68
N LEU A 53 -7.41 -14.40 1.58
CA LEU A 53 -6.21 -15.20 1.85
C LEU A 53 -5.86 -16.13 0.68
N HIS A 54 -6.80 -16.31 -0.25
CA HIS A 54 -6.59 -17.10 -1.46
C HIS A 54 -5.91 -16.25 -2.54
N TYR A 55 -4.59 -16.24 -2.47
CA TYR A 55 -3.76 -15.88 -3.62
C TYR A 55 -3.67 -17.12 -4.52
N PRO A 56 -4.28 -17.11 -5.72
CA PRO A 56 -4.30 -18.29 -6.57
C PRO A 56 -2.87 -18.65 -7.00
N ALA A 57 -2.56 -19.95 -6.96
CA ALA A 57 -1.19 -20.46 -7.06
C ALA A 57 -0.52 -20.12 -8.40
N ASP A 58 -1.30 -19.93 -9.45
CA ASP A 58 -0.89 -19.51 -10.79
C ASP A 58 -0.36 -18.08 -10.87
N ARG A 59 -0.68 -17.23 -9.87
CA ARG A 59 -0.15 -15.86 -9.74
C ARG A 59 1.07 -15.77 -8.83
N CYS A 60 1.43 -16.85 -8.14
CA CYS A 60 2.63 -16.88 -7.32
C CYS A 60 3.87 -16.92 -8.21
N ARG A 61 4.70 -15.87 -8.17
CA ARG A 61 6.01 -15.82 -8.87
C ARG A 61 7.01 -16.91 -8.45
N HIS A 62 6.66 -17.73 -7.46
CA HIS A 62 7.45 -18.88 -6.98
C HIS A 62 6.87 -20.22 -7.43
N ALA A 63 5.81 -20.24 -8.24
CA ALA A 63 5.38 -21.45 -8.94
C ALA A 63 6.38 -21.72 -10.08
N THR A 64 7.56 -22.18 -9.71
CA THR A 64 8.57 -22.72 -10.64
C THR A 64 7.97 -23.92 -11.36
N GLN A 65 7.92 -23.86 -12.69
CA GLN A 65 8.16 -25.03 -13.54
C GLN A 65 9.67 -25.22 -13.69
#